data_AF-A0A1R1CL04-F1
#
_entry.id   AF-A0A1R1CL04-F1
#
_cell.length_a   1.000
_cell.length_b   1.000
_cell.length_c   1.000
_cell.angle_alpha   90.00
_cell.angle_beta   90.00
_cell.angle_gamma   90.00
#
_symmetry.space_group_name_H-M   'P 1'
#
loop_
_entity.id
_entity.type
_entity.pdbx_description
1 polymer ?
#
loop_
_entity_poly.entity_id
_entity_poly.type
_entity_poly.pdbx_seq_one_letter_code
_entity_poly.pdbx_strand_id
1 'polypeptide(L)'
;MSEITGGQDTREQIVAVQKNGDGDLTAFKTTNGRVLDYASALEEVQAGHIAGVNTFKGKDGEFYIRGDADGDPTNNLDQLPIF
;
A
#
# COMPACT_ATOMS: atom_id res chain seq x y z
N MET A 1 19.52 26.78 -10.76
CA MET A 1 19.20 25.66 -9.86
C MET A 1 17.74 25.77 -9.47
N SER A 2 16.87 24.92 -10.00
CA SER A 2 15.58 24.62 -9.37
C SER A 2 15.47 23.10 -9.39
N GLU A 3 15.68 22.52 -8.21
CA GLU A 3 15.55 21.10 -7.95
C GLU A 3 14.07 20.73 -8.12
N ILE A 4 13.74 20.15 -9.28
CA ILE A 4 12.52 19.38 -9.46
C ILE A 4 12.69 18.05 -8.71
N THR A 5 12.59 18.09 -7.38
CA THR A 5 12.39 16.88 -6.57
C THR A 5 10.94 16.43 -6.75
N GLY A 6 10.65 15.91 -7.92
CA GLY A 6 9.42 15.19 -8.23
C GLY A 6 9.84 13.93 -8.92
N GLY A 7 10.49 13.02 -8.17
CA GLY A 7 10.70 11.67 -8.63
C GLY A 7 9.33 11.16 -9.07
N GLN A 8 9.13 11.03 -10.38
CA GLN A 8 7.99 10.33 -10.93
C GLN A 8 8.18 8.92 -10.44
N ASP A 9 7.57 8.62 -9.31
CA ASP A 9 7.60 7.29 -8.77
C ASP A 9 6.82 6.44 -9.78
N THR A 10 7.55 5.74 -10.64
CA THR A 10 6.96 4.88 -11.68
C THR A 10 6.28 3.67 -11.08
N ARG A 11 6.36 3.50 -9.76
CA ARG A 11 5.72 2.41 -9.01
C ARG A 11 4.24 2.71 -8.87
N GLU A 12 3.48 1.64 -8.77
CA GLU A 12 2.04 1.72 -8.57
C GLU A 12 1.74 2.21 -7.16
N GLN A 13 0.58 2.82 -6.93
CA GLN A 13 0.14 3.20 -5.58
C GLN A 13 -1.18 2.52 -5.26
N ILE A 14 -1.43 2.26 -3.98
CA ILE A 14 -2.71 1.71 -3.55
C ILE A 14 -3.72 2.86 -3.45
N VAL A 15 -4.82 2.75 -4.20
CA VAL A 15 -5.87 3.79 -4.26
C VAL A 15 -7.17 3.37 -3.58
N ALA A 16 -7.37 2.07 -3.38
CA ALA A 16 -8.52 1.52 -2.69
C ALA A 16 -8.17 0.17 -2.07
N VAL A 17 -8.91 -0.23 -1.05
CA VAL A 17 -8.71 -1.48 -0.32
C VAL A 17 -9.99 -2.27 -0.24
N GLN A 18 -9.89 -3.58 -0.06
CA GLN A 18 -11.03 -4.42 0.29
C GLN A 18 -10.83 -4.90 1.72
N LYS A 19 -11.90 -4.87 2.51
CA LYS A 19 -11.91 -5.35 3.89
C LYS A 19 -12.86 -6.54 4.05
N ASN A 20 -12.53 -7.49 4.91
CA ASN A 20 -13.44 -8.57 5.31
C ASN A 20 -14.52 -8.03 6.27
N GLY A 21 -15.42 -8.90 6.75
CA GLY A 21 -16.48 -8.53 7.70
C GLY A 21 -15.97 -8.10 9.10
N ASP A 22 -14.70 -8.35 9.42
CA ASP A 22 -14.05 -7.94 10.67
C ASP A 22 -13.32 -6.59 10.54
N GLY A 23 -13.08 -6.14 9.30
CA GLY A 23 -12.34 -4.91 8.99
C GLY A 23 -10.89 -5.13 8.55
N ASP A 24 -10.43 -6.38 8.44
CA ASP A 24 -9.08 -6.69 7.95
C ASP A 24 -8.96 -6.51 6.45
N LEU A 25 -7.81 -6.02 6.00
CA LEU A 25 -7.48 -5.85 4.60
C LEU A 25 -7.31 -7.22 3.92
N THR A 26 -8.06 -7.46 2.84
CA THR A 26 -8.00 -8.71 2.06
C THR A 26 -7.46 -8.52 0.65
N ALA A 27 -7.67 -7.33 0.06
CA ALA A 27 -7.21 -7.01 -1.28
C ALA A 27 -6.92 -5.51 -1.42
N PHE A 28 -6.14 -5.18 -2.44
CA PHE A 28 -5.58 -3.86 -2.69
C PHE A 28 -5.72 -3.51 -4.15
N LYS A 29 -6.28 -2.34 -4.45
CA LYS A 29 -6.39 -1.84 -5.81
C LYS A 29 -5.29 -0.82 -6.09
N THR A 30 -4.58 -1.03 -7.19
CA THR A 30 -3.51 -0.13 -7.60
C THR A 30 -4.01 1.00 -8.51
N THR A 31 -3.20 2.04 -8.70
CA THR A 31 -3.42 3.13 -9.66
C THR A 31 -3.61 2.65 -11.09
N ASN A 32 -3.00 1.51 -11.48
CA ASN A 32 -3.20 0.90 -12.80
C ASN A 32 -4.50 0.09 -12.91
N GLY A 33 -5.30 0.02 -11.85
CA GLY A 33 -6.55 -0.75 -11.82
C GLY A 33 -6.36 -2.25 -11.60
N ARG A 34 -5.15 -2.71 -11.25
CA ARG A 34 -4.92 -4.09 -10.79
C ARG A 34 -5.55 -4.27 -9.42
N VAL A 35 -6.08 -5.45 -9.15
CA VAL A 35 -6.51 -5.86 -7.82
C VAL A 35 -5.59 -6.99 -7.38
N LEU A 36 -4.86 -6.75 -6.31
CA LEU A 36 -3.93 -7.69 -5.70
C LEU A 36 -4.57 -8.22 -4.42
N ASP A 37 -4.55 -9.54 -4.23
CA ASP A 37 -4.83 -10.11 -2.92
C ASP A 37 -3.70 -9.75 -1.94
N TYR A 38 -3.92 -10.04 -0.66
CA TYR A 38 -2.96 -9.72 0.39
C TYR A 38 -1.56 -10.30 0.17
N ALA A 39 -1.45 -11.55 -0.27
CA ALA A 39 -0.16 -12.18 -0.50
C ALA A 39 0.56 -11.57 -1.71
N SER A 40 -0.16 -11.39 -2.82
CA SER A 40 0.38 -10.72 -4.01
C SER A 40 0.83 -9.30 -3.71
N ALA A 41 0.03 -8.54 -2.95
CA ALA A 41 0.40 -7.19 -2.54
C ALA A 41 1.66 -7.20 -1.65
N LEU A 42 1.80 -8.18 -0.75
CA LEU A 42 2.99 -8.33 0.08
C LEU A 42 4.25 -8.52 -0.78
N GLU A 43 4.17 -9.34 -1.82
CA GLU A 43 5.27 -9.58 -2.76
C GLU A 43 5.62 -8.33 -3.56
N GLU A 44 4.62 -7.64 -4.12
CA GLU A 44 4.82 -6.42 -4.91
C GLU A 44 5.39 -5.27 -4.07
N VAL A 45 4.98 -5.14 -2.80
CA VAL A 45 5.55 -4.15 -1.87
C VAL A 45 7.00 -4.51 -1.53
N GLN A 46 7.30 -5.78 -1.25
CA GLN A 46 8.68 -6.23 -0.98
C GLN A 46 9.59 -6.09 -2.21
N ALA A 47 9.06 -6.32 -3.41
CA ALA A 47 9.76 -6.11 -4.67
C ALA A 47 9.99 -4.60 -4.97
N GLY A 48 9.33 -3.71 -4.24
CA GLY A 48 9.38 -2.27 -4.47
C GLY A 48 8.63 -1.85 -5.73
N HIS A 49 7.57 -2.57 -6.11
CA HIS A 49 6.68 -2.21 -7.23
C HIS A 49 5.53 -1.29 -6.81
N ILE A 50 5.29 -1.17 -5.50
CA ILE A 50 4.25 -0.31 -4.93
C ILE A 50 4.94 0.79 -4.10
N ALA A 51 4.50 2.05 -4.26
CA ALA A 51 4.95 3.19 -3.48
C ALA A 51 3.93 3.59 -2.40
N GLY A 52 4.41 4.30 -1.37
CA GLY A 52 3.58 4.80 -0.27
C GLY A 52 3.24 3.75 0.78
N VAL A 53 3.83 2.56 0.69
CA VAL A 53 3.59 1.43 1.60
C VAL A 53 4.86 0.64 1.83
N ASN A 54 4.93 -0.02 2.99
CA ASN A 54 6.01 -0.94 3.34
C ASN A 54 5.47 -2.18 4.05
N THR A 55 6.19 -3.28 3.94
CA THR A 55 5.94 -4.47 4.75
C THR A 55 6.66 -4.41 6.08
N PHE A 56 6.02 -4.88 7.14
CA PHE A 56 6.64 -5.06 8.45
C PHE A 56 6.25 -6.40 9.06
N LYS A 57 7.11 -6.93 9.93
CA LYS A 57 6.83 -8.17 10.66
C LYS A 57 6.11 -7.84 11.96
N GLY A 58 4.94 -8.43 12.17
CA GLY A 58 4.18 -8.36 13.41
C GLY A 58 4.86 -9.09 14.56
N LYS A 59 4.35 -8.92 15.78
CA LYS A 59 4.88 -9.59 16.98
C LYS A 59 4.62 -11.11 16.96
N ASP A 60 3.52 -11.49 16.32
CA ASP A 60 3.10 -12.85 15.97
C ASP A 60 4.01 -13.51 14.92
N GLY A 61 4.77 -12.71 14.17
CA GLY A 61 5.71 -13.17 13.16
C GLY A 61 5.17 -13.16 11.73
N GLU A 62 3.91 -12.78 11.53
CA GLU A 62 3.30 -12.61 10.22
C GLU A 62 3.70 -11.26 9.59
N PHE A 63 3.59 -11.17 8.26
CA PHE A 63 3.95 -9.97 7.52
C PHE A 63 2.71 -9.14 7.24
N TYR A 64 2.83 -7.84 7.49
CA TYR A 64 1.75 -6.88 7.33
C TYR A 64 2.17 -5.73 6.43
N ILE A 65 1.21 -5.20 5.68
CA ILE A 65 1.40 -4.03 4.84
C ILE A 65 0.88 -2.81 5.62
N ARG A 66 1.69 -1.75 5.68
CA ARG A 66 1.28 -0.45 6.23
C ARG A 66 1.62 0.67 5.25
N GLY A 67 0.88 1.78 5.34
CA GLY A 67 1.28 3.03 4.70
C GLY A 67 2.65 3.50 5.20
N ASP A 68 3.32 4.30 4.38
CA ASP A 68 4.52 5.02 4.81
C ASP A 68 4.20 5.87 6.06
N ALA A 69 5.16 5.93 6.99
CA ALA A 69 5.02 6.76 8.19
C ALA A 69 5.44 8.21 7.90
N ASP A 70 4.92 8.78 6.81
CA ASP A 70 5.27 10.12 6.34
C ASP A 70 4.52 11.25 7.06
N GLY A 71 3.54 10.89 7.89
CA GLY A 71 2.74 11.83 8.69
C GLY A 71 1.52 12.38 7.96
N ASP A 72 1.29 12.02 6.68
CA ASP A 72 0.05 12.27 5.97
C ASP A 72 -0.94 11.12 6.22
N PRO A 73 -2.00 11.34 7.00
CA PRO A 73 -2.95 10.27 7.27
C PRO A 73 -3.73 9.86 6.02
N THR A 74 -3.86 10.74 5.03
CA THR A 74 -4.77 10.56 3.89
C THR A 74 -4.35 9.45 2.93
N ASN A 75 -3.08 9.05 2.97
CA ASN A 75 -2.55 7.93 2.17
C ASN A 75 -2.50 6.60 2.96
N ASN A 76 -2.95 6.59 4.22
CA ASN A 76 -2.97 5.37 5.02
C ASN A 76 -3.97 4.38 4.44
N LEU A 77 -3.56 3.11 4.34
CA LEU A 77 -4.39 2.02 3.83
C LEU A 77 -5.76 1.91 4.51
N ASP A 78 -5.84 2.25 5.80
CA ASP A 78 -7.10 2.22 6.54
C ASP A 78 -8.07 3.35 6.15
N GLN A 79 -7.54 4.47 5.67
CA GLN A 79 -8.30 5.65 5.21
C GLN A 79 -8.68 5.60 3.73
N LEU A 80 -8.14 4.64 2.97
CA LEU A 80 -8.47 4.48 1.57
C LEU A 80 -9.92 4.01 1.38
N PRO A 81 -10.57 4.43 0.28
CA PRO A 81 -11.93 3.99 -0.02
C PRO A 81 -11.98 2.46 -0.22
N ILE A 82 -13.12 1.88 0.15
CA ILE A 82 -13.42 0.47 -0.11
C ILE A 82 -14.06 0.34 -1.50
N PHE A 83 -13.75 -0.74 -2.22
CA PHE A 83 -14.32 -1.06 -3.54
C PHE A 83 -15.03 -2.41 -3.58
#